data_AF-A0A969YJ14-F1
#
_entry.id   AF-A0A969YJ14-F1
#
_cell.length_a   1.000
_cell.length_b   1.000
_cell.length_c   1.000
_cell.angle_alpha   90.00
_cell.angle_beta   90.00
_cell.angle_gamma   90.00
#
_symmetry.space_group_name_H-M   'P 1'
#
loop_
_entity.id
_entity.type
_entity.pdbx_description
1 polymer ?
#
loop_
_entity_poly.entity_id
_entity_poly.type
_entity_poly.pdbx_seq_one_letter_code
_entity_poly.pdbx_strand_id
1 'polypeptide(L)'
;MARQPGNPRRRQEIPVVWDCDCRGTPICVTTVEGIQRMAAKKGYALKVYESAAEYQRDAAASRTVIVVGFESARLPNVLGMLQADRRRVVVTSMDADHIDAHYSCATFSRRISTEQMLDYLLARGCRRFALVGCGDRSVNDIVHSDAMEKHLRPFEGAATGCSFWYHARIAESFEAFFARRNEFDAALCPNDFAAVALLHFCEQHGLRVPEHLLLATFKGNRISQYCKPSITTLTVDFNSIGVHSVAVWLFLQDIEEESLQIRITVPGRIVERESTGAPPARPGTGLPLRAPDDSYQGGPFYEEPTLKALMRVERCLQSSDELDMRIISLILSGIGYEKIAEDLFLCESSLQYRVRGIFRAAQVNGRRAFEKLMREHFTQDSHFSDGEAEP
;
A
#
# COMPACT_ATOMS: atom_id res chain seq x y z
N MET A 1 26.41 25.01 -52.22
CA MET A 1 26.57 24.87 -50.77
C MET A 1 25.67 23.74 -50.29
N ALA A 2 26.27 22.59 -49.98
CA ALA A 2 25.57 21.41 -49.52
C ALA A 2 25.00 21.62 -48.10
N ARG A 3 23.76 21.17 -47.88
CA ARG A 3 23.14 21.08 -46.55
C ARG A 3 23.92 20.07 -45.72
N GLN A 4 24.44 20.50 -44.57
CA GLN A 4 24.96 19.58 -43.56
C GLN A 4 23.84 18.66 -43.06
N PRO A 5 24.02 17.34 -42.99
CA PRO A 5 23.06 16.45 -42.36
C PRO A 5 23.04 16.72 -40.85
N GLY A 6 21.83 16.93 -40.31
CA GLY A 6 21.62 17.25 -38.91
C GLY A 6 22.22 16.19 -37.98
N ASN A 7 22.98 16.66 -37.00
CA ASN A 7 23.43 15.90 -35.86
C ASN A 7 22.21 15.16 -35.25
N PRO A 8 22.22 13.82 -35.08
CA PRO A 8 21.13 13.13 -34.41
C PRO A 8 20.98 13.75 -33.02
N ARG A 9 19.84 14.41 -32.75
CA ARG A 9 19.56 14.98 -31.42
C ARG A 9 19.73 13.85 -30.42
N ARG A 10 20.83 13.88 -29.64
CA ARG A 10 21.02 13.01 -28.49
C ARG A 10 19.75 13.14 -27.66
N ARG A 11 19.01 12.05 -27.51
CA ARG A 11 17.77 12.05 -26.74
C ARG A 11 18.15 12.50 -25.33
N GLN A 12 17.61 13.63 -24.86
CA GLN A 12 17.92 14.12 -23.53
C GLN A 12 17.50 13.06 -22.50
N GLU A 13 18.36 12.80 -21.52
CA GLU A 13 18.18 11.74 -20.53
C GLU A 13 17.72 12.34 -19.21
N ILE A 14 16.76 11.70 -18.55
CA ILE A 14 16.39 12.00 -17.16
C ILE A 14 17.18 11.05 -16.26
N PRO A 15 18.10 11.55 -15.42
CA PRO A 15 18.83 10.71 -14.49
C PRO A 15 17.94 10.31 -13.31
N VAL A 16 17.88 9.01 -13.04
CA VAL A 16 17.20 8.43 -11.88
C VAL A 16 18.18 7.61 -11.06
N VAL A 17 18.41 7.99 -9.82
CA VAL A 17 19.08 7.11 -8.85
C VAL A 17 18.00 6.25 -8.21
N TRP A 18 18.05 4.95 -8.51
CA TRP A 18 17.10 3.98 -7.96
C TRP A 18 17.80 3.11 -6.93
N ASP A 19 17.54 3.41 -5.65
CA ASP A 19 18.14 2.73 -4.51
C ASP A 19 17.97 1.21 -4.63
N CYS A 20 19.09 0.48 -4.59
CA CYS A 20 19.10 -0.97 -4.75
C CYS A 20 18.24 -1.69 -3.70
N ASP A 21 18.08 -1.12 -2.51
CA ASP A 21 17.31 -1.71 -1.42
C ASP A 21 15.81 -1.77 -1.74
N CYS A 22 15.34 -0.97 -2.71
CA CYS A 22 13.91 -0.83 -3.03
C CYS A 22 13.50 -1.29 -4.43
N ARG A 23 14.45 -1.77 -5.25
CA ARG A 23 14.19 -2.15 -6.64
C ARG A 23 13.15 -3.25 -6.82
N GLY A 24 13.07 -4.18 -5.88
CA GLY A 24 12.08 -5.26 -5.89
C GLY A 24 10.72 -4.85 -5.32
N THR A 25 10.61 -3.67 -4.70
CA THR A 25 9.37 -3.25 -4.05
C THR A 25 8.38 -2.72 -5.08
N PRO A 26 7.12 -3.19 -5.11
CA PRO A 26 6.16 -2.76 -6.13
C PRO A 26 5.85 -1.27 -6.12
N ILE A 27 5.95 -0.61 -4.95
CA ILE A 27 5.80 0.84 -4.83
C ILE A 27 6.83 1.57 -5.68
N CYS A 28 8.12 1.21 -5.55
CA CYS A 28 9.19 1.83 -6.32
C CYS A 28 9.16 1.43 -7.80
N VAL A 29 8.83 0.18 -8.12
CA VAL A 29 8.64 -0.28 -9.51
C VAL A 29 7.55 0.54 -10.21
N THR A 30 6.36 0.65 -9.60
CA THR A 30 5.23 1.41 -10.15
C THR A 30 5.57 2.89 -10.31
N THR A 31 6.36 3.43 -9.38
CA THR A 31 6.86 4.81 -9.46
C THR A 31 7.78 5.00 -10.66
N VAL A 32 8.74 4.08 -10.86
CA VAL A 32 9.66 4.11 -12.01
C VAL A 32 8.92 3.96 -13.33
N GLU A 33 7.91 3.09 -13.40
CA GLU A 33 7.03 3.00 -14.59
C GLU A 33 6.33 4.33 -14.89
N GLY A 34 5.85 5.03 -13.85
CA GLY A 34 5.28 6.37 -13.97
C GLY A 34 6.28 7.39 -14.52
N ILE A 35 7.51 7.37 -14.00
CA ILE A 35 8.61 8.21 -14.48
C ILE A 35 8.91 7.90 -15.96
N GLN A 36 9.11 6.62 -16.30
CA GLN A 36 9.43 6.17 -17.65
C GLN A 36 8.34 6.58 -18.65
N ARG A 37 7.07 6.41 -18.28
CA ARG A 37 5.91 6.79 -19.09
C ARG A 37 5.88 8.30 -19.36
N MET A 38 6.08 9.12 -18.33
CA MET A 38 6.08 10.58 -18.51
C MET A 38 7.32 11.08 -19.27
N ALA A 39 8.50 10.52 -18.98
CA ALA A 39 9.73 10.81 -19.71
C ALA A 39 9.55 10.55 -21.21
N ALA A 40 9.04 9.37 -21.57
CA ALA A 40 8.77 8.99 -22.96
C ALA A 40 7.76 9.94 -23.62
N LYS A 41 6.66 10.28 -22.93
CA LYS A 41 5.64 11.24 -23.40
C LYS A 41 6.24 12.63 -23.69
N LYS A 42 7.29 13.02 -22.97
CA LYS A 42 7.99 14.30 -23.13
C LYS A 42 9.21 14.22 -24.07
N GLY A 43 9.46 13.06 -24.68
CA GLY A 43 10.56 12.85 -25.62
C GLY A 43 11.90 12.50 -24.99
N TYR A 44 11.96 12.33 -23.67
CA TYR A 44 13.18 11.98 -22.94
C TYR A 44 13.39 10.46 -22.88
N ALA A 45 14.65 10.05 -22.75
CA ALA A 45 15.01 8.69 -22.33
C ALA A 45 15.24 8.67 -20.81
N LEU A 46 15.03 7.52 -20.18
CA LEU A 46 15.36 7.32 -18.78
C LEU A 46 16.77 6.75 -18.67
N LYS A 47 17.60 7.31 -17.79
CA LYS A 47 18.89 6.72 -17.42
C LYS A 47 18.91 6.40 -15.94
N VAL A 48 18.94 5.12 -15.62
CA VAL A 48 18.89 4.62 -14.24
C VAL A 48 20.31 4.38 -13.76
N TYR A 49 20.60 4.86 -12.55
CA TYR A 49 21.85 4.64 -11.83
C TYR A 49 21.57 3.80 -10.59
N GLU A 50 22.49 2.91 -10.24
CA GLU A 50 22.38 2.02 -9.07
C GLU A 50 22.80 2.68 -7.77
N SER A 51 23.56 3.78 -7.86
CA SER A 51 24.04 4.51 -6.69
C SER A 51 24.27 5.98 -7.02
N ALA A 52 24.29 6.81 -5.98
CA ALA A 52 24.73 8.20 -6.10
C ALA A 52 26.17 8.29 -6.66
N ALA A 53 27.06 7.38 -6.27
CA ALA A 53 28.45 7.35 -6.75
C ALA A 53 28.56 7.07 -8.25
N GLU A 54 27.71 6.21 -8.81
CA GLU A 54 27.64 5.97 -10.24
C GLU A 54 27.15 7.22 -10.98
N TYR A 55 26.08 7.84 -10.48
CA TYR A 55 25.57 9.10 -11.02
C TYR A 55 26.61 10.23 -10.99
N GLN A 56 27.35 10.39 -9.89
CA GLN A 56 28.37 11.43 -9.74
C GLN A 56 29.56 11.26 -10.71
N ARG A 57 29.88 10.02 -11.10
CA ARG A 57 30.94 9.74 -12.09
C ARG A 57 30.52 10.06 -13.53
N ASP A 58 29.22 10.21 -13.78
CA ASP A 58 28.70 10.54 -15.10
C ASP A 58 28.68 12.06 -15.32
N ALA A 59 29.77 12.58 -15.87
CA ALA A 59 29.90 14.00 -16.19
C ALA A 59 28.87 14.52 -17.22
N ALA A 60 28.17 13.63 -17.94
CA ALA A 60 27.12 14.01 -18.89
C ALA A 60 25.72 14.05 -18.26
N ALA A 61 25.56 13.61 -17.01
CA ALA A 61 24.27 13.59 -16.34
C ALA A 61 23.77 15.01 -16.01
N SER A 62 22.45 15.23 -16.13
CA SER A 62 21.83 16.50 -15.71
C SER A 62 22.10 16.75 -14.23
N ARG A 63 22.26 18.03 -13.85
CA ARG A 63 22.44 18.48 -12.46
C ARG A 63 21.25 18.13 -11.55
N THR A 64 20.05 18.03 -12.13
CA THR A 64 18.86 17.63 -11.39
C THR A 64 18.65 16.13 -11.56
N VAL A 65 18.39 15.44 -10.45
CA VAL A 65 18.24 13.97 -10.41
C VAL A 65 16.98 13.59 -9.65
N ILE A 66 16.25 12.59 -10.16
CA ILE A 66 15.14 11.99 -9.43
C ILE A 66 15.70 10.84 -8.60
N VAL A 67 15.35 10.78 -7.32
CA VAL A 67 15.71 9.69 -6.42
C VAL A 67 14.46 8.87 -6.14
N VAL A 68 14.51 7.59 -6.51
CA VAL A 68 13.49 6.60 -6.14
C VAL A 68 14.02 5.79 -4.98
N GLY A 69 13.38 5.93 -3.83
CA GLY A 69 13.75 5.26 -2.59
C GLY A 69 12.53 5.02 -1.69
N PHE A 70 12.81 4.56 -0.48
CA PHE A 70 11.85 4.36 0.60
C PHE A 70 12.55 4.73 1.91
N GLU A 71 11.80 4.89 3.00
CA GLU A 71 12.42 5.11 4.31
C GLU A 71 13.36 3.93 4.64
N SER A 72 14.66 4.19 4.63
CA SER A 72 15.76 3.22 4.83
C SER A 72 16.95 3.91 5.51
N ALA A 73 17.84 3.15 6.13
CA ALA A 73 19.08 3.68 6.70
C ALA A 73 20.06 4.19 5.63
N ARG A 74 19.92 3.77 4.37
CA ARG A 74 20.80 4.16 3.26
C ARG A 74 20.39 5.48 2.61
N LEU A 75 19.10 5.74 2.51
CA LEU A 75 18.59 6.87 1.75
C LEU A 75 19.12 8.22 2.25
N PRO A 76 19.23 8.50 3.57
CA PRO A 76 19.88 9.73 4.04
C PRO A 76 21.31 9.92 3.53
N ASN A 77 22.09 8.84 3.39
CA ASN A 77 23.46 8.90 2.85
C ASN A 77 23.45 9.21 1.35
N VAL A 78 22.53 8.59 0.58
CA VAL A 78 22.35 8.87 -0.85
C VAL A 78 22.00 10.34 -1.06
N LEU A 79 21.03 10.86 -0.31
CA LEU A 79 20.61 12.26 -0.39
C LEU A 79 21.74 13.21 0.02
N GLY A 80 22.45 12.91 1.10
CA GLY A 80 23.60 13.69 1.57
C GLY A 80 24.75 13.76 0.56
N MET A 81 25.08 12.65 -0.12
CA MET A 81 26.09 12.63 -1.18
C MET A 81 25.72 13.53 -2.36
N LEU A 82 24.45 13.48 -2.80
CA LEU A 82 23.96 14.30 -3.90
C LEU A 82 23.91 15.79 -3.51
N GLN A 83 23.53 16.09 -2.26
CA GLN A 83 23.53 17.46 -1.75
C GLN A 83 24.95 18.04 -1.64
N ALA A 84 25.91 17.27 -1.13
CA ALA A 84 27.32 17.70 -1.03
C ALA A 84 27.93 18.02 -2.41
N ASP A 85 27.48 17.31 -3.45
CA ASP A 85 27.84 17.55 -4.86
C ASP A 85 26.95 18.62 -5.53
N ARG A 86 26.20 19.40 -4.74
CA ARG A 86 25.34 20.52 -5.17
C ARG A 86 24.31 20.16 -6.25
N ARG A 87 23.81 18.92 -6.22
CA ARG A 87 22.77 18.43 -7.13
C ARG A 87 21.40 18.87 -6.67
N ARG A 88 20.50 19.10 -7.63
CA ARG A 88 19.08 19.30 -7.32
C ARG A 88 18.39 17.95 -7.25
N VAL A 89 17.80 17.64 -6.11
CA VAL A 89 17.22 16.31 -5.88
C VAL A 89 15.70 16.40 -5.84
N VAL A 90 15.06 15.52 -6.61
CA VAL A 90 13.61 15.28 -6.55
C VAL A 90 13.38 13.91 -5.91
N VAL A 91 12.98 13.90 -4.65
CA VAL A 91 12.72 12.68 -3.87
C VAL A 91 11.31 12.16 -4.14
N THR A 92 11.18 10.84 -4.23
CA THR A 92 9.92 10.13 -4.48
C THR A 92 9.77 8.94 -3.53
N SER A 93 8.53 8.47 -3.34
CA SER A 93 8.23 7.26 -2.56
C SER A 93 8.64 7.28 -1.08
N MET A 94 8.85 8.46 -0.52
CA MET A 94 9.01 8.73 0.92
C MET A 94 7.85 9.57 1.44
N ASP A 95 7.62 9.57 2.75
CA ASP A 95 6.63 10.45 3.36
C ASP A 95 7.05 11.92 3.21
N ALA A 96 6.15 12.74 2.63
CA ALA A 96 6.42 14.16 2.38
C ALA A 96 6.72 14.93 3.67
N ASP A 97 6.20 14.50 4.82
CA ASP A 97 6.45 15.18 6.09
C ASP A 97 7.84 14.84 6.69
N HIS A 98 8.56 13.84 6.16
CA HIS A 98 9.92 13.43 6.59
C HIS A 98 11.03 13.83 5.62
N ILE A 99 10.71 14.43 4.47
CA ILE A 99 11.72 14.91 3.52
C ILE A 99 12.20 16.29 3.96
N ASP A 100 13.51 16.42 4.14
CA ASP A 100 14.17 17.70 4.49
C ASP A 100 13.80 18.83 3.50
N ALA A 101 13.79 20.07 4.00
CA ALA A 101 13.39 21.24 3.23
C ALA A 101 14.36 21.59 2.08
N HIS A 102 15.58 21.04 2.09
CA HIS A 102 16.57 21.21 1.03
C HIS A 102 16.29 20.39 -0.23
N TYR A 103 15.29 19.50 -0.21
CA TYR A 103 14.95 18.67 -1.35
C TYR A 103 13.57 19.01 -1.92
N SER A 104 13.47 18.91 -3.24
CA SER A 104 12.20 18.88 -3.93
C SER A 104 11.61 17.47 -3.84
N CYS A 105 10.29 17.35 -3.92
CA CYS A 105 9.63 16.05 -3.91
C CYS A 105 8.32 16.05 -4.69
N ALA A 106 7.96 14.86 -5.19
CA ALA A 106 6.60 14.53 -5.55
C ALA A 106 6.29 13.18 -4.90
N THR A 107 5.41 13.16 -3.89
CA THR A 107 5.20 11.96 -3.07
C THR A 107 3.91 12.05 -2.25
N PHE A 108 3.60 11.06 -1.42
CA PHE A 108 2.43 11.04 -0.53
C PHE A 108 2.74 11.63 0.86
N SER A 109 1.70 11.92 1.65
CA SER A 109 1.81 12.25 3.08
C SER A 109 0.93 11.31 3.89
N ARG A 110 1.51 10.66 4.91
CA ARG A 110 0.74 9.80 5.82
C ARG A 110 -0.20 10.61 6.71
N ARG A 111 0.25 11.79 7.14
CA ARG A 111 -0.57 12.73 7.90
C ARG A 111 -1.81 13.13 7.12
N ILE A 112 -1.64 13.65 5.89
CA ILE A 112 -2.77 14.06 5.04
C ILE A 112 -3.67 12.86 4.72
N SER A 113 -3.13 11.66 4.51
CA SER A 113 -3.94 10.46 4.31
C SER A 113 -4.81 10.14 5.53
N THR A 114 -4.27 10.31 6.74
CA THR A 114 -5.03 10.11 7.98
C THR A 114 -6.13 11.15 8.13
N GLU A 115 -5.81 12.43 7.92
CA GLU A 115 -6.75 13.55 7.94
C GLU A 115 -7.91 13.30 6.95
N GLN A 116 -7.59 12.88 5.71
CA GLN A 116 -8.58 12.53 4.69
C GLN A 116 -9.53 11.40 5.12
N MET A 117 -8.99 10.33 5.74
CA MET A 117 -9.83 9.24 6.21
C MET A 117 -10.73 9.67 7.37
N LEU A 118 -10.23 10.51 8.28
CA LEU A 118 -11.01 11.07 9.38
C LEU A 118 -12.11 11.98 8.87
N ASP A 119 -11.83 12.87 7.90
CA ASP A 119 -12.84 13.74 7.28
C ASP A 119 -13.96 12.92 6.63
N TYR A 120 -13.60 11.84 5.95
CA TYR A 120 -14.56 10.91 5.37
C TYR A 120 -15.47 10.26 6.42
N LEU A 121 -14.90 9.77 7.53
CA LEU A 121 -15.70 9.16 8.60
C LEU A 121 -16.52 10.21 9.38
N LEU A 122 -15.99 11.41 9.58
CA LEU A 122 -16.72 12.55 10.15
C LEU A 122 -17.94 12.91 9.28
N ALA A 123 -17.78 12.92 7.95
CA ALA A 123 -18.88 13.12 7.00
C ALA A 123 -19.94 12.01 7.07
N ARG A 124 -19.58 10.81 7.53
CA ARG A 124 -20.51 9.70 7.80
C ARG A 124 -21.16 9.75 9.19
N GLY A 125 -20.90 10.81 9.95
CA GLY A 125 -21.50 11.02 11.26
C GLY A 125 -20.71 10.41 12.42
N CYS A 126 -19.59 9.73 12.17
CA CYS A 126 -18.72 9.24 13.24
C CYS A 126 -18.13 10.41 14.01
N ARG A 127 -17.98 10.26 15.32
CA ARG A 127 -17.36 11.26 16.20
C ARG A 127 -16.31 10.65 17.12
N ARG A 128 -16.40 9.35 17.38
CA ARG A 128 -15.52 8.66 18.32
C ARG A 128 -14.70 7.61 17.56
N PHE A 129 -13.40 7.85 17.45
CA PHE A 129 -12.49 7.09 16.59
C PHE A 129 -11.53 6.23 17.42
N ALA A 130 -11.31 5.00 17.00
CA ALA A 130 -10.26 4.14 17.51
C ALA A 130 -9.20 3.91 16.44
N LEU A 131 -7.92 4.11 16.73
CA LEU A 131 -6.82 3.61 15.90
C LEU A 131 -6.35 2.28 16.51
N VAL A 132 -6.56 1.17 15.82
CA VAL A 132 -6.44 -0.19 16.38
C VAL A 132 -5.40 -1.01 15.62
N GLY A 133 -4.63 -1.83 16.35
CA GLY A 133 -3.56 -2.64 15.80
C GLY A 133 -2.28 -1.86 15.54
N CYS A 134 -1.94 -0.87 16.39
CA CYS A 134 -0.74 -0.05 16.25
C CYS A 134 0.48 -0.69 16.93
N GLY A 135 1.57 -0.90 16.19
CA GLY A 135 2.83 -1.37 16.77
C GLY A 135 3.58 -0.23 17.46
N ASP A 136 3.95 -0.40 18.72
CA ASP A 136 4.61 0.64 19.55
C ASP A 136 5.99 1.11 19.03
N ARG A 137 6.60 0.35 18.11
CA ARG A 137 7.86 0.67 17.43
C ARG A 137 7.70 1.05 15.97
N SER A 138 6.47 1.12 15.46
CA SER A 138 6.18 1.46 14.06
C SER A 138 6.14 2.98 13.89
N VAL A 139 7.12 3.55 13.18
CA VAL A 139 7.11 4.97 12.80
C VAL A 139 5.83 5.30 12.01
N ASN A 140 5.42 4.41 11.11
CA ASN A 140 4.20 4.57 10.33
C ASN A 140 2.96 4.72 11.24
N ASP A 141 2.83 3.90 12.27
CA ASP A 141 1.65 3.87 13.13
C ASP A 141 1.66 5.05 14.11
N ILE A 142 2.84 5.48 14.56
CA ILE A 142 3.04 6.72 15.32
C ILE A 142 2.56 7.92 14.53
N VAL A 143 2.89 8.03 13.24
CA VAL A 143 2.43 9.13 12.38
C VAL A 143 0.90 9.13 12.25
N HIS A 144 0.26 7.97 12.07
CA HIS A 144 -1.20 7.88 12.04
C HIS A 144 -1.83 8.32 13.38
N SER A 145 -1.25 7.91 14.52
CA SER A 145 -1.75 8.30 15.84
C SER A 145 -1.62 9.80 16.08
N ASP A 146 -0.46 10.38 15.79
CA ASP A 146 -0.20 11.83 15.97
C ASP A 146 -1.06 12.67 15.02
N ALA A 147 -1.23 12.23 13.77
CA ALA A 147 -2.12 12.88 12.82
C ALA A 147 -3.59 12.85 13.30
N MET A 148 -4.06 11.72 13.84
CA MET A 148 -5.42 11.64 14.40
C MET A 148 -5.61 12.59 15.58
N GLU A 149 -4.67 12.63 16.53
CA GLU A 149 -4.75 13.52 17.69
C GLU A 149 -4.80 14.99 17.24
N LYS A 150 -3.89 15.40 16.34
CA LYS A 150 -3.79 16.78 15.85
C LYS A 150 -5.02 17.19 15.04
N HIS A 151 -5.54 16.30 14.19
CA HIS A 151 -6.70 16.58 13.34
C HIS A 151 -8.00 16.70 14.13
N LEU A 152 -8.14 15.93 15.22
CA LEU A 152 -9.34 15.95 16.06
C LEU A 152 -9.33 17.05 17.13
N ARG A 153 -8.16 17.62 17.45
CA ARG A 153 -8.02 18.69 18.46
C ARG A 153 -8.97 19.90 18.23
N PRO A 154 -9.17 20.41 17.01
CA PRO A 154 -10.13 21.50 16.77
C PRO A 154 -11.60 21.12 17.03
N PHE A 155 -11.90 19.82 17.15
CA PHE A 155 -13.23 19.28 17.42
C PHE A 155 -13.41 18.82 18.88
N GLU A 156 -12.56 19.28 19.81
CA GLU A 156 -12.62 18.86 21.22
C GLU A 156 -14.05 18.99 21.79
N GLY A 157 -14.54 17.91 22.41
CA GLY A 157 -15.92 17.78 22.91
C GLY A 157 -16.96 17.37 21.87
N ALA A 158 -16.70 17.56 20.57
CA ALA A 158 -17.53 17.10 19.47
C ALA A 158 -17.02 15.78 18.84
N ALA A 159 -15.71 15.57 18.81
CA ALA A 159 -15.08 14.34 18.33
C ALA A 159 -13.84 13.97 19.17
N THR A 160 -13.53 12.67 19.26
CA THR A 160 -12.43 12.14 20.09
C THR A 160 -11.75 10.96 19.40
N GLY A 161 -10.44 10.82 19.59
CA GLY A 161 -9.65 9.70 19.10
C GLY A 161 -8.93 8.96 20.23
N CYS A 162 -8.77 7.63 20.10
CA CYS A 162 -7.96 6.83 21.02
C CYS A 162 -7.16 5.78 20.24
N SER A 163 -5.87 5.66 20.51
CA SER A 163 -4.99 4.66 19.87
C SER A 163 -4.77 3.45 20.78
N PHE A 164 -4.82 2.25 20.21
CA PHE A 164 -4.66 0.98 20.89
C PHE A 164 -3.42 0.26 20.36
N TRP A 165 -2.44 0.07 21.26
CA TRP A 165 -1.10 -0.38 20.91
C TRP A 165 -0.87 -1.85 21.26
N TYR A 166 0.04 -2.49 20.53
CA TYR A 166 0.58 -3.80 20.90
C TYR A 166 2.11 -3.77 20.93
N HIS A 167 2.68 -4.57 21.83
CA HIS A 167 4.13 -4.70 21.99
C HIS A 167 4.67 -6.00 21.40
N ALA A 168 3.95 -7.11 21.58
CA ALA A 168 4.37 -8.43 21.11
C ALA A 168 3.28 -9.11 20.27
N ARG A 169 2.04 -9.13 20.76
CA ARG A 169 0.90 -9.76 20.09
C ARG A 169 -0.15 -8.73 19.72
N ILE A 170 -0.59 -8.72 18.47
CA ILE A 170 -1.63 -7.79 18.01
C ILE A 170 -2.95 -7.91 18.82
N ALA A 171 -3.22 -9.10 19.38
CA ALA A 171 -4.33 -9.34 20.30
C ALA A 171 -4.35 -8.39 21.52
N GLU A 172 -3.20 -7.91 22.01
CA GLU A 172 -3.12 -6.93 23.11
C GLU A 172 -3.89 -5.64 22.76
N SER A 173 -3.69 -5.15 21.54
CA SER A 173 -4.40 -3.98 21.02
C SER A 173 -5.89 -4.26 20.86
N PHE A 174 -6.25 -5.43 20.35
CA PHE A 174 -7.65 -5.81 20.10
C PHE A 174 -8.44 -6.00 21.38
N GLU A 175 -7.88 -6.67 22.37
CA GLU A 175 -8.50 -6.88 23.69
C GLU A 175 -8.72 -5.55 24.40
N ALA A 176 -7.72 -4.66 24.38
CA ALA A 176 -7.82 -3.32 24.96
C ALA A 176 -8.90 -2.46 24.25
N PHE A 177 -8.96 -2.52 22.91
CA PHE A 177 -10.02 -1.88 22.14
C PHE A 177 -11.40 -2.47 22.48
N PHE A 178 -11.51 -3.79 22.50
CA PHE A 178 -12.78 -4.48 22.67
C PHE A 178 -13.41 -4.24 24.04
N ALA A 179 -12.59 -4.12 25.08
CA ALA A 179 -13.03 -3.72 26.42
C ALA A 179 -13.80 -2.39 26.42
N ARG A 180 -13.47 -1.49 25.46
CA ARG A 180 -14.03 -0.15 25.31
C ARG A 180 -14.82 0.05 24.00
N ARG A 181 -15.16 -1.02 23.29
CA ARG A 181 -15.75 -0.98 21.93
C ARG A 181 -16.96 -0.04 21.76
N ASN A 182 -17.81 0.06 22.79
CA ASN A 182 -19.03 0.90 22.75
C ASN A 182 -18.73 2.41 22.83
N GLU A 183 -17.48 2.78 23.13
CA GLU A 183 -17.01 4.17 23.12
C GLU A 183 -16.73 4.68 21.71
N PHE A 184 -16.69 3.83 20.67
CA PHE A 184 -16.24 4.20 19.33
C PHE A 184 -17.30 3.94 18.26
N ASP A 185 -17.37 4.83 17.27
CA ASP A 185 -18.23 4.72 16.09
C ASP A 185 -17.46 4.11 14.90
N ALA A 186 -16.15 4.33 14.86
CA ALA A 186 -15.27 3.84 13.80
C ALA A 186 -13.90 3.41 14.33
N ALA A 187 -13.36 2.35 13.74
CA ALA A 187 -11.98 1.92 13.88
C ALA A 187 -11.19 2.15 12.59
N LEU A 188 -10.00 2.71 12.73
CA LEU A 188 -8.97 2.79 11.70
C LEU A 188 -7.87 1.79 12.05
N CYS A 189 -7.40 1.03 11.07
CA CYS A 189 -6.21 0.19 11.21
C CYS A 189 -5.08 0.72 10.34
N PRO A 190 -3.81 0.63 10.78
CA PRO A 190 -2.67 1.20 10.04
C PRO A 190 -2.35 0.44 8.73
N ASN A 191 -2.86 -0.78 8.57
CA ASN A 191 -2.69 -1.58 7.36
C ASN A 191 -3.80 -2.64 7.22
N ASP A 192 -3.95 -3.20 6.02
CA ASP A 192 -5.00 -4.18 5.72
C ASP A 192 -4.91 -5.46 6.57
N PHE A 193 -3.71 -5.89 6.99
CA PHE A 193 -3.55 -7.10 7.80
C PHE A 193 -4.09 -6.92 9.21
N ALA A 194 -3.77 -5.80 9.86
CA ALA A 194 -4.35 -5.44 11.15
C ALA A 194 -5.88 -5.29 11.04
N ALA A 195 -6.38 -4.72 9.93
CA ALA A 195 -7.81 -4.55 9.70
C ALA A 195 -8.55 -5.88 9.56
N VAL A 196 -8.02 -6.82 8.77
CA VAL A 196 -8.63 -8.16 8.59
C VAL A 196 -8.53 -8.98 9.88
N ALA A 197 -7.41 -8.90 10.59
CA ALA A 197 -7.27 -9.55 11.90
C ALA A 197 -8.27 -8.99 12.93
N LEU A 198 -8.47 -7.66 12.95
CA LEU A 198 -9.47 -7.02 13.81
C LEU A 198 -10.89 -7.44 13.40
N LEU A 199 -11.17 -7.50 12.11
CA LEU A 199 -12.48 -7.93 11.60
C LEU A 199 -12.80 -9.35 12.05
N HIS A 200 -11.86 -10.29 11.85
CA HIS A 200 -11.98 -11.67 12.34
C HIS A 200 -12.17 -11.72 13.87
N PHE A 201 -11.40 -10.92 14.63
CA PHE A 201 -11.55 -10.84 16.08
C PHE A 201 -12.95 -10.34 16.49
N CYS A 202 -13.48 -9.33 15.79
CA CYS A 202 -14.82 -8.79 16.03
C CYS A 202 -15.91 -9.82 15.75
N GLU A 203 -15.80 -10.59 14.65
CA GLU A 203 -16.70 -11.71 14.34
C GLU A 203 -16.75 -12.73 15.49
N GLN A 204 -15.59 -13.14 16.01
CA GLN A 204 -15.50 -14.11 17.11
C GLN A 204 -16.13 -13.62 18.42
N HIS A 205 -16.22 -12.29 18.61
CA HIS A 205 -16.76 -11.68 19.82
C HIS A 205 -18.13 -11.00 19.61
N GLY A 206 -18.77 -11.21 18.46
CA GLY A 206 -20.12 -10.72 18.17
C GLY A 206 -20.23 -9.20 17.94
N LEU A 207 -19.13 -8.51 17.61
CA LEU A 207 -19.16 -7.11 17.19
C LEU A 207 -19.26 -7.06 15.67
N ARG A 208 -20.38 -6.55 15.15
CA ARG A 208 -20.66 -6.52 13.71
C ARG A 208 -20.15 -5.25 13.06
N VAL A 209 -19.56 -5.41 11.88
CA VAL A 209 -19.12 -4.34 10.98
C VAL A 209 -19.93 -4.48 9.71
N PRO A 210 -20.55 -3.41 9.17
CA PRO A 210 -20.53 -2.01 9.64
C PRO A 210 -21.56 -1.68 10.73
N GLU A 211 -22.42 -2.61 11.18
CA GLU A 211 -23.64 -2.29 11.93
C GLU A 211 -23.38 -1.68 13.32
N HIS A 212 -22.32 -2.11 14.01
CA HIS A 212 -21.96 -1.59 15.32
C HIS A 212 -20.72 -0.69 15.28
N LEU A 213 -19.86 -0.89 14.28
CA LEU A 213 -18.58 -0.20 14.16
C LEU A 213 -18.23 -0.08 12.68
N LEU A 214 -17.89 1.12 12.21
CA LEU A 214 -17.29 1.28 10.90
C LEU A 214 -15.80 0.91 10.95
N LEU A 215 -15.28 0.26 9.91
CA LEU A 215 -13.87 -0.12 9.85
C LEU A 215 -13.21 0.42 8.58
N ALA A 216 -12.06 1.06 8.70
CA ALA A 216 -11.27 1.56 7.58
C ALA A 216 -9.77 1.27 7.76
N THR A 217 -9.02 1.29 6.66
CA THR A 217 -7.58 1.04 6.66
C THR A 217 -6.83 1.84 5.60
N PHE A 218 -5.52 1.62 5.51
CA PHE A 218 -4.63 2.20 4.50
C PHE A 218 -3.97 1.10 3.66
N LYS A 219 -3.32 1.49 2.55
CA LYS A 219 -2.55 0.66 1.58
C LYS A 219 -3.40 -0.01 0.49
N GLY A 220 -4.45 -0.71 0.87
CA GLY A 220 -5.43 -1.30 -0.05
C GLY A 220 -4.96 -2.60 -0.71
N ASN A 221 -4.35 -3.48 0.08
CA ASN A 221 -3.96 -4.84 -0.31
C ASN A 221 -5.18 -5.67 -0.78
N ARG A 222 -4.95 -6.81 -1.45
CA ARG A 222 -6.07 -7.63 -1.96
C ARG A 222 -6.90 -8.23 -0.85
N ILE A 223 -6.29 -8.61 0.26
CA ILE A 223 -6.92 -9.31 1.38
C ILE A 223 -8.13 -8.55 1.94
N SER A 224 -8.10 -7.21 1.96
CA SER A 224 -9.21 -6.36 2.39
C SER A 224 -10.38 -6.29 1.40
N GLN A 225 -10.19 -6.75 0.15
CA GLN A 225 -11.23 -6.79 -0.86
C GLN A 225 -12.05 -8.08 -0.80
N TYR A 226 -11.45 -9.16 -0.28
CA TYR A 226 -12.06 -10.48 -0.29
C TYR A 226 -12.61 -10.91 1.08
N CYS A 227 -12.26 -10.22 2.16
CA CYS A 227 -12.90 -10.44 3.45
C CYS A 227 -14.35 -9.94 3.41
N LYS A 228 -15.22 -10.45 4.29
CA LYS A 228 -16.61 -9.99 4.38
C LYS A 228 -16.90 -9.43 5.77
N PRO A 229 -17.40 -8.17 5.90
CA PRO A 229 -17.49 -7.16 4.85
C PRO A 229 -16.13 -6.81 4.22
N SER A 230 -16.13 -6.41 2.95
CA SER A 230 -14.93 -5.83 2.32
C SER A 230 -14.57 -4.49 2.96
N ILE A 231 -13.27 -4.26 3.22
CA ILE A 231 -12.80 -3.16 4.07
C ILE A 231 -12.50 -1.90 3.26
N THR A 232 -13.08 -0.78 3.65
CA THR A 232 -12.81 0.56 3.10
C THR A 232 -11.35 0.95 3.32
N THR A 233 -10.70 1.47 2.29
CA THR A 233 -9.26 1.74 2.35
C THR A 233 -8.88 3.05 1.67
N LEU A 234 -7.81 3.69 2.12
CA LEU A 234 -7.18 4.79 1.39
C LEU A 234 -5.90 4.30 0.69
N THR A 235 -5.84 4.58 -0.62
CA THR A 235 -4.75 4.16 -1.50
C THR A 235 -4.09 5.37 -2.17
N VAL A 236 -2.76 5.35 -2.31
CA VAL A 236 -1.98 6.35 -3.04
C VAL A 236 -1.68 5.85 -4.44
N ASP A 237 -1.82 6.67 -5.48
CA ASP A 237 -1.37 6.31 -6.83
C ASP A 237 0.14 6.60 -7.04
N PHE A 238 0.96 5.56 -6.85
CA PHE A 238 2.41 5.63 -7.03
C PHE A 238 2.85 5.86 -8.48
N ASN A 239 2.02 5.49 -9.45
CA ASN A 239 2.34 5.80 -10.85
C ASN A 239 2.22 7.31 -11.10
N SER A 240 1.19 7.94 -10.52
CA SER A 240 1.04 9.40 -10.54
C SER A 240 2.17 10.11 -9.79
N ILE A 241 2.70 9.54 -8.70
CA ILE A 241 3.93 10.04 -8.05
C ILE A 241 5.09 10.11 -9.05
N GLY A 242 5.34 9.02 -9.79
CA GLY A 242 6.39 9.01 -10.81
C GLY A 242 6.18 10.03 -11.93
N VAL A 243 4.93 10.17 -12.39
CA VAL A 243 4.54 11.18 -13.37
C VAL A 243 4.83 12.61 -12.88
N HIS A 244 4.41 12.95 -11.66
CA HIS A 244 4.62 14.28 -11.08
C HIS A 244 6.10 14.56 -10.82
N SER A 245 6.89 13.54 -10.50
CA SER A 245 8.34 13.66 -10.30
C SER A 245 9.06 14.16 -11.56
N VAL A 246 8.64 13.68 -12.73
CA VAL A 246 9.14 14.19 -14.02
C VAL A 246 8.70 15.63 -14.27
N ALA A 247 7.49 16.00 -13.87
CA ALA A 247 7.01 17.38 -14.00
C ALA A 247 7.84 18.35 -13.14
N VAL A 248 8.15 17.97 -11.89
CA VAL A 248 9.06 18.73 -11.01
C VAL A 248 10.45 18.80 -11.63
N TRP A 249 10.99 17.66 -12.10
CA TRP A 249 12.32 17.62 -12.72
C TRP A 249 12.42 18.56 -13.94
N LEU A 250 11.42 18.56 -14.81
CA LEU A 250 11.34 19.42 -16.00
C LEU A 250 11.31 20.89 -15.60
N PHE A 251 10.43 21.26 -14.67
CA PHE A 251 10.32 22.64 -14.20
C PHE A 251 11.63 23.15 -13.59
N LEU A 252 12.35 22.30 -12.86
CA LEU A 252 13.65 22.64 -12.29
C LEU A 252 14.78 22.73 -13.35
N GLN A 253 14.60 22.25 -14.59
CA GLN A 253 15.61 22.47 -15.64
C GLN A 253 15.66 23.93 -16.10
N ASP A 254 14.52 24.61 -16.09
CA ASP A 254 14.36 25.94 -16.68
C ASP A 254 14.60 27.08 -15.66
N ILE A 255 15.05 26.74 -14.45
CA ILE A 255 15.21 27.69 -13.34
C ILE A 255 16.66 27.76 -12.89
N GLU A 256 17.22 28.97 -12.84
CA GLU A 256 18.59 29.18 -12.37
C GLU A 256 18.71 29.22 -10.85
N GLU A 257 17.66 29.66 -10.13
CA GLU A 257 17.64 29.78 -8.67
C GLU A 257 17.88 28.43 -7.98
N GLU A 258 19.08 28.23 -7.42
CA GLU A 258 19.50 26.97 -6.78
C GLU A 258 18.73 26.67 -5.50
N SER A 259 18.22 27.69 -4.81
CA SER A 259 17.50 27.53 -3.55
C SER A 259 16.04 27.12 -3.71
N LEU A 260 15.48 27.16 -4.93
CA LEU A 260 14.09 26.84 -5.16
C LEU A 260 13.82 25.34 -4.95
N GLN A 261 12.87 25.04 -4.06
CA GLN A 261 12.39 23.69 -3.81
C GLN A 261 10.90 23.58 -4.08
N ILE A 262 10.49 22.46 -4.66
CA ILE A 262 9.10 22.19 -5.05
C ILE A 262 8.64 20.93 -4.36
N ARG A 263 7.49 21.02 -3.69
CA ARG A 263 6.90 19.90 -2.98
C ARG A 263 5.50 19.67 -3.52
N ILE A 264 5.31 18.53 -4.17
CA ILE A 264 4.01 18.06 -4.63
C ILE A 264 3.58 16.91 -3.73
N THR A 265 2.48 17.09 -3.01
CA THR A 265 1.85 15.99 -2.27
C THR A 265 0.74 15.38 -3.11
N VAL A 266 0.89 14.11 -3.46
CA VAL A 266 -0.12 13.32 -4.16
C VAL A 266 -1.15 12.86 -3.14
N PRO A 267 -2.42 13.27 -3.27
CA PRO A 267 -3.46 12.89 -2.31
C PRO A 267 -3.78 11.41 -2.41
N GLY A 268 -4.22 10.84 -1.29
CA GLY A 268 -4.83 9.52 -1.28
C GLY A 268 -6.21 9.52 -1.93
N ARG A 269 -6.65 8.34 -2.37
CA ARG A 269 -8.01 8.07 -2.80
C ARG A 269 -8.64 7.06 -1.87
N ILE A 270 -9.77 7.43 -1.27
CA ILE A 270 -10.61 6.53 -0.50
C ILE A 270 -11.38 5.62 -1.48
N VAL A 271 -11.31 4.33 -1.21
CA VAL A 271 -12.09 3.30 -1.89
C VAL A 271 -13.10 2.78 -0.88
N GLU A 272 -14.31 3.32 -0.97
CA GLU A 272 -15.44 2.98 -0.09
C GLU A 272 -15.88 1.53 -0.33
N ARG A 273 -16.13 0.80 0.76
CA ARG A 273 -16.58 -0.60 0.76
C ARG A 273 -17.58 -0.88 1.88
N GLU A 274 -18.02 -2.13 2.00
CA GLU A 274 -19.06 -2.58 2.94
C GLU A 274 -18.76 -2.25 4.38
N SER A 275 -17.49 -2.28 4.80
CA SER A 275 -17.12 -2.05 6.19
C SER A 275 -17.42 -0.64 6.71
N THR A 276 -17.80 0.29 5.83
CA THR A 276 -18.25 1.62 6.22
C THR A 276 -19.72 1.87 5.81
N GLY A 277 -20.41 0.87 5.27
CA GLY A 277 -21.81 0.95 4.82
C GLY A 277 -22.01 1.26 3.34
N ALA A 278 -20.96 1.26 2.52
CA ALA A 278 -21.09 1.35 1.06
C ALA A 278 -21.49 -0.02 0.47
N PRO A 279 -22.16 -0.09 -0.69
CA PRO A 279 -22.38 -1.38 -1.36
C PRO A 279 -21.05 -2.09 -1.70
N PRO A 280 -21.05 -3.43 -1.86
CA PRO A 280 -19.85 -4.17 -2.20
C PRO A 280 -19.20 -3.61 -3.46
N ALA A 281 -17.96 -3.14 -3.33
CA ALA A 281 -17.16 -2.75 -4.48
C ALA A 281 -16.70 -4.03 -5.20
N ARG A 282 -16.87 -4.10 -6.53
CA ARG A 282 -16.44 -5.28 -7.30
C ARG A 282 -14.96 -5.58 -7.04
N PRO A 283 -14.61 -6.80 -6.58
CA PRO A 283 -13.22 -7.20 -6.42
C PRO A 283 -12.44 -6.99 -7.73
N GLY A 284 -11.24 -6.39 -7.67
CA GLY A 284 -10.41 -6.16 -8.86
C GLY A 284 -10.64 -4.86 -9.64
N THR A 285 -11.59 -4.00 -9.24
CA THR A 285 -11.74 -2.64 -9.82
C THR A 285 -10.77 -1.59 -9.24
N GLY A 286 -9.84 -2.04 -8.38
CA GLY A 286 -8.80 -1.22 -7.76
C GLY A 286 -7.51 -1.13 -8.59
N LEU A 287 -6.67 -0.12 -8.27
CA LEU A 287 -5.31 0.06 -8.80
C LEU A 287 -4.50 -1.26 -8.75
N PRO A 288 -3.51 -1.43 -9.64
CA PRO A 288 -2.79 -2.70 -9.80
C PRO A 288 -2.18 -3.22 -8.49
N LEU A 289 -2.13 -4.54 -8.46
CA LEU A 289 -1.64 -5.44 -7.42
C LEU A 289 -0.38 -4.94 -6.74
N ARG A 290 -0.37 -4.87 -5.41
CA ARG A 290 0.77 -4.39 -4.60
C ARG A 290 1.24 -5.51 -3.70
N ALA A 291 2.52 -5.89 -3.77
CA ALA A 291 3.12 -6.70 -2.71
C ALA A 291 3.03 -5.96 -1.37
N PRO A 292 3.09 -6.69 -0.23
CA PRO A 292 3.19 -6.05 1.07
C PRO A 292 4.32 -5.02 1.05
N ASP A 293 4.01 -3.83 1.51
CA ASP A 293 5.00 -2.79 1.72
C ASP A 293 5.92 -3.24 2.86
N ASP A 294 7.13 -3.66 2.51
CA ASP A 294 8.17 -4.18 3.41
C ASP A 294 8.81 -3.07 4.29
N SER A 295 8.24 -1.87 4.32
CA SER A 295 8.78 -0.70 5.02
C SER A 295 8.66 -0.75 6.56
N TYR A 296 8.19 -1.85 7.16
CA TYR A 296 8.08 -1.91 8.62
C TYR A 296 9.47 -2.10 9.24
N GLN A 297 10.05 -1.00 9.71
CA GLN A 297 11.34 -1.00 10.39
C GLN A 297 11.18 -1.22 11.89
N GLY A 298 11.21 -2.48 12.32
CA GLY A 298 11.39 -2.86 13.72
C GLY A 298 10.09 -3.05 14.54
N GLY A 299 10.13 -4.04 15.43
CA GLY A 299 8.99 -4.49 16.24
C GLY A 299 8.42 -5.84 15.76
N PRO A 300 7.40 -6.38 16.44
CA PRO A 300 6.97 -7.76 16.23
C PRO A 300 6.15 -7.98 14.96
N PHE A 301 5.75 -6.96 14.19
CA PHE A 301 4.76 -7.09 13.10
C PHE A 301 5.05 -8.24 12.12
N TYR A 302 6.28 -8.33 11.59
CA TYR A 302 6.64 -9.42 10.68
C TYR A 302 6.81 -10.75 11.39
N GLU A 303 6.98 -10.77 12.71
CA GLU A 303 7.16 -11.96 13.55
C GLU A 303 5.87 -12.44 14.22
N GLU A 304 4.83 -11.60 14.26
CA GLU A 304 3.56 -11.85 14.92
C GLU A 304 2.80 -12.95 14.13
N PRO A 305 2.39 -14.05 14.78
CA PRO A 305 1.84 -15.22 14.09
C PRO A 305 0.60 -14.94 13.23
N THR A 306 -0.32 -14.11 13.72
CA THR A 306 -1.57 -13.76 13.04
C THR A 306 -1.30 -12.98 11.76
N LEU A 307 -0.43 -11.97 11.83
CA LEU A 307 -0.03 -11.12 10.71
C LEU A 307 0.81 -11.91 9.71
N LYS A 308 1.72 -12.78 10.14
CA LYS A 308 2.43 -13.74 9.26
C LYS A 308 1.46 -14.63 8.49
N ALA A 309 0.42 -15.14 9.14
CA ALA A 309 -0.60 -15.96 8.49
C ALA A 309 -1.35 -15.17 7.42
N LEU A 310 -1.79 -13.94 7.73
CA LEU A 310 -2.48 -13.08 6.78
C LEU A 310 -1.58 -12.62 5.61
N MET A 311 -0.29 -12.41 5.83
CA MET A 311 0.66 -12.15 4.74
C MET A 311 0.78 -13.32 3.77
N ARG A 312 0.67 -14.56 4.27
CA ARG A 312 0.63 -15.76 3.41
C ARG A 312 -0.66 -15.84 2.61
N VAL A 313 -1.79 -15.47 3.21
CA VAL A 313 -3.08 -15.33 2.49
C VAL A 313 -2.94 -14.27 1.40
N GLU A 314 -2.45 -13.07 1.73
CA GLU A 314 -2.27 -12.00 0.74
C GLU A 314 -1.34 -12.41 -0.40
N ARG A 315 -0.22 -13.07 -0.11
CA ARG A 315 0.67 -13.60 -1.16
C ARG A 315 -0.05 -14.57 -2.09
N CYS A 316 -0.87 -15.46 -1.52
CA CYS A 316 -1.72 -16.36 -2.29
C CYS A 316 -2.65 -15.56 -3.20
N LEU A 317 -3.39 -14.59 -2.65
CA LEU A 317 -4.34 -13.79 -3.41
C LEU A 317 -3.67 -12.97 -4.51
N GLN A 318 -2.48 -12.42 -4.27
CA GLN A 318 -1.71 -11.68 -5.27
C GLN A 318 -1.32 -12.53 -6.47
N SER A 319 -1.00 -13.81 -6.24
CA SER A 319 -0.62 -14.76 -7.28
C SER A 319 -1.79 -15.44 -7.98
N SER A 320 -3.01 -15.23 -7.51
CA SER A 320 -4.21 -15.90 -8.00
C SER A 320 -4.95 -15.06 -9.06
N ASP A 321 -5.29 -15.73 -10.16
CA ASP A 321 -6.22 -15.22 -11.16
C ASP A 321 -7.68 -15.46 -10.74
N GLU A 322 -8.64 -15.07 -11.57
CA GLU A 322 -10.07 -15.20 -11.28
C GLU A 322 -10.51 -16.66 -11.10
N LEU A 323 -9.96 -17.56 -11.91
CA LEU A 323 -10.28 -18.98 -11.85
C LEU A 323 -9.68 -19.60 -10.57
N ASP A 324 -8.51 -19.17 -10.15
CA ASP A 324 -7.94 -19.54 -8.85
C ASP A 324 -8.80 -19.05 -7.68
N MET A 325 -9.40 -17.85 -7.76
CA MET A 325 -10.33 -17.37 -6.73
C MET A 325 -11.58 -18.25 -6.62
N ARG A 326 -12.14 -18.69 -7.75
CA ARG A 326 -13.27 -19.64 -7.76
C ARG A 326 -12.88 -20.98 -7.15
N ILE A 327 -11.68 -21.51 -7.47
CA ILE A 327 -11.14 -22.73 -6.85
C ILE A 327 -11.02 -22.54 -5.32
N ILE A 328 -10.46 -21.42 -4.85
CA ILE A 328 -10.34 -21.10 -3.42
C ILE A 328 -11.71 -21.10 -2.76
N SER A 329 -12.70 -20.43 -3.36
CA SER A 329 -14.08 -20.38 -2.84
C SER A 329 -14.66 -21.78 -2.66
N LEU A 330 -14.59 -22.63 -3.69
CA LEU A 330 -15.15 -23.98 -3.64
C LEU A 330 -14.41 -24.89 -2.65
N ILE A 331 -13.09 -24.72 -2.50
CA ILE A 331 -12.33 -25.41 -1.46
C ILE A 331 -12.85 -25.05 -0.07
N LEU A 332 -13.06 -23.76 0.20
CA LEU A 332 -13.54 -23.27 1.50
C LEU A 332 -14.99 -23.68 1.79
N SER A 333 -15.81 -23.83 0.76
CA SER A 333 -17.16 -24.42 0.83
C SER A 333 -17.17 -25.93 1.04
N GLY A 334 -16.00 -26.59 1.07
CA GLY A 334 -15.90 -28.03 1.33
C GLY A 334 -16.14 -28.93 0.10
N ILE A 335 -16.18 -28.36 -1.11
CA ILE A 335 -16.45 -29.11 -2.34
C ILE A 335 -15.22 -29.94 -2.73
N GLY A 336 -15.39 -31.22 -3.04
CA GLY A 336 -14.31 -32.14 -3.44
C GLY A 336 -13.72 -31.83 -4.82
N TYR A 337 -12.46 -32.22 -5.08
CA TYR A 337 -11.77 -31.84 -6.33
C TYR A 337 -12.44 -32.36 -7.60
N GLU A 338 -13.02 -33.55 -7.59
CA GLU A 338 -13.77 -34.08 -8.73
C GLU A 338 -14.93 -33.15 -9.10
N LYS A 339 -15.69 -32.72 -8.10
CA LYS A 339 -16.81 -31.80 -8.29
C LYS A 339 -16.36 -30.40 -8.70
N ILE A 340 -15.25 -29.90 -8.14
CA ILE A 340 -14.65 -28.63 -8.57
C ILE A 340 -14.23 -28.69 -10.03
N ALA A 341 -13.62 -29.80 -10.47
CA ALA A 341 -13.20 -29.97 -11.86
C ALA A 341 -14.40 -29.97 -12.81
N GLU A 342 -15.48 -30.67 -12.42
CA GLU A 342 -16.76 -30.67 -13.14
C GLU A 342 -17.37 -29.26 -13.23
N ASP A 343 -17.54 -28.58 -12.09
CA ASP A 343 -18.23 -27.29 -12.00
C ASP A 343 -17.47 -26.15 -12.70
N LEU A 344 -16.14 -26.26 -12.81
CA LEU A 344 -15.30 -25.28 -13.50
C LEU A 344 -14.89 -25.71 -14.92
N PHE A 345 -15.42 -26.84 -15.42
CA PHE A 345 -15.09 -27.40 -16.74
C PHE A 345 -13.58 -27.59 -16.97
N LEU A 346 -12.86 -28.03 -15.93
CA LEU A 346 -11.42 -28.28 -15.96
C LEU A 346 -11.10 -29.77 -16.00
N CYS A 347 -10.04 -30.15 -16.70
CA CYS A 347 -9.47 -31.48 -16.52
C CYS A 347 -8.77 -31.58 -15.15
N GLU A 348 -8.77 -32.78 -14.56
CA GLU A 348 -8.20 -33.02 -13.23
C GLU A 348 -6.74 -32.56 -13.10
N SER A 349 -5.92 -32.76 -14.14
CA SER A 349 -4.52 -32.36 -14.15
C SER A 349 -4.34 -30.84 -14.09
N SER A 350 -5.21 -30.07 -14.77
CA SER A 350 -5.20 -28.60 -14.73
C SER A 350 -5.65 -28.07 -13.37
N LEU A 351 -6.70 -28.66 -12.78
CA LEU A 351 -7.12 -28.31 -11.42
C LEU A 351 -6.00 -28.58 -10.42
N GLN A 352 -5.37 -29.76 -10.48
CA GLN A 352 -4.26 -30.12 -9.59
C GLN A 352 -3.05 -29.22 -9.75
N TYR A 353 -2.77 -28.70 -10.95
CA TYR A 353 -1.71 -27.72 -11.17
C TYR A 353 -2.01 -26.40 -10.44
N ARG A 354 -3.22 -25.85 -10.61
CA ARG A 354 -3.65 -24.60 -9.98
C ARG A 354 -3.72 -24.71 -8.46
N VAL A 355 -4.32 -25.78 -7.93
CA VAL A 355 -4.37 -26.07 -6.49
C VAL A 355 -2.96 -26.13 -5.88
N ARG A 356 -2.00 -26.76 -6.57
CA ARG A 356 -0.59 -26.77 -6.13
C ARG A 356 0.03 -25.37 -6.14
N GLY A 357 -0.31 -24.53 -7.11
CA GLY A 357 0.09 -23.12 -7.17
C GLY A 357 -0.42 -22.33 -5.98
N ILE A 358 -1.74 -22.41 -5.72
CA ILE A 358 -2.43 -21.77 -4.57
C ILE A 358 -1.76 -22.17 -3.25
N PHE A 359 -1.58 -23.47 -3.01
CA PHE A 359 -0.98 -23.95 -1.76
C PHE A 359 0.48 -23.56 -1.61
N ARG A 360 1.25 -23.52 -2.71
CA ARG A 360 2.64 -23.05 -2.70
C ARG A 360 2.71 -21.58 -2.33
N ALA A 361 1.85 -20.74 -2.90
CA ALA A 361 1.81 -19.31 -2.61
C ALA A 361 1.40 -19.03 -1.16
N ALA A 362 0.43 -19.77 -0.64
CA ALA A 362 0.01 -19.74 0.77
C ALA A 362 1.02 -20.42 1.73
N GLN A 363 2.05 -21.08 1.21
CA GLN A 363 3.04 -21.85 1.98
C GLN A 363 2.39 -22.91 2.90
N VAL A 364 1.48 -23.73 2.36
CA VAL A 364 0.79 -24.79 3.10
C VAL A 364 0.95 -26.14 2.42
N ASN A 365 0.94 -27.22 3.21
CA ASN A 365 1.07 -28.58 2.72
C ASN A 365 -0.31 -29.23 2.56
N GLY A 366 -1.02 -28.82 1.52
CA GLY A 366 -2.29 -29.43 1.11
C GLY A 366 -3.55 -28.78 1.67
N ARG A 367 -4.70 -29.35 1.29
CA ARG A 367 -6.03 -28.77 1.49
C ARG A 367 -6.37 -28.46 2.94
N ARG A 368 -6.20 -29.43 3.84
CA ARG A 368 -6.54 -29.26 5.27
C ARG A 368 -5.75 -28.12 5.90
N ALA A 369 -4.48 -27.96 5.54
CA ALA A 369 -3.64 -26.88 6.04
C ALA A 369 -4.06 -25.51 5.47
N PHE A 370 -4.50 -25.47 4.21
CA PHE A 370 -5.06 -24.26 3.59
C PHE A 370 -6.38 -23.84 4.24
N GLU A 371 -7.32 -24.78 4.39
CA GLU A 371 -8.61 -24.54 5.05
C GLU A 371 -8.41 -24.06 6.49
N LYS A 372 -7.46 -24.67 7.22
CA LYS A 372 -7.08 -24.24 8.57
C LYS A 372 -6.55 -22.81 8.58
N LEU A 373 -5.60 -22.48 7.69
CA LEU A 373 -5.04 -21.12 7.55
C LEU A 373 -6.15 -20.08 7.34
N MET A 374 -7.11 -20.37 6.45
CA MET A 374 -8.21 -19.44 6.16
C MET A 374 -9.19 -19.35 7.32
N ARG A 375 -9.64 -20.46 7.91
CA ARG A 375 -10.62 -20.45 9.01
C ARG A 375 -10.10 -19.83 10.30
N GLU A 376 -8.81 -19.95 10.60
CA GLU A 376 -8.22 -19.44 11.85
C GLU A 376 -7.85 -17.95 11.79
N HIS A 377 -7.73 -17.37 10.59
CA HIS A 377 -7.19 -16.01 10.45
C HIS A 377 -8.00 -15.09 9.54
N PHE A 378 -8.80 -15.63 8.63
CA PHE A 378 -9.62 -14.85 7.69
C PHE A 378 -11.08 -14.80 8.15
N THR A 379 -11.87 -13.91 7.55
CA THR A 379 -13.31 -13.80 7.88
C THR A 379 -14.05 -15.09 7.55
N GLN A 380 -15.11 -15.39 8.31
CA GLN A 380 -15.90 -16.61 8.12
C GLN A 380 -16.53 -16.67 6.72
N ASP A 381 -17.08 -15.54 6.28
CA ASP A 381 -17.57 -15.33 4.92
C ASP A 381 -16.55 -14.54 4.10
N SER A 382 -16.67 -14.59 2.76
CA SER A 382 -15.74 -13.92 1.85
C SER A 382 -16.38 -13.61 0.49
N HIS A 383 -15.72 -12.78 -0.31
CA HIS A 383 -16.11 -12.45 -1.69
C HIS A 383 -15.35 -13.26 -2.76
N PHE A 384 -14.80 -14.43 -2.42
CA PHE A 384 -14.08 -15.25 -3.41
C PHE A 384 -15.00 -15.78 -4.53
N SER A 385 -16.29 -15.92 -4.25
CA SER A 385 -17.33 -16.36 -5.19
C SER A 385 -17.89 -15.25 -6.08
N ASP A 386 -17.71 -13.98 -5.70
CA ASP A 386 -18.49 -12.86 -6.26
C ASP A 386 -17.91 -12.31 -7.56
N GLY A 387 -17.04 -13.09 -8.20
CA GLY A 387 -16.40 -12.78 -9.48
C GLY A 387 -17.40 -12.62 -10.63
N GLU A 388 -18.56 -13.29 -10.58
CA GLU A 388 -19.70 -13.09 -11.50
C GLU A 388 -20.94 -13.81 -10.95
N ALA A 389 -22.05 -13.08 -10.75
CA ALA A 389 -23.38 -13.69 -10.82
C ALA A 389 -23.94 -13.39 -12.22
N GLU A 390 -23.64 -14.31 -13.15
CA GLU A 390 -24.34 -14.73 -14.40
C GLU A 390 -25.08 -13.72 -15.31
N PRO A 391 -25.25 -14.08 -16.58
CA PRO A 391 -24.41 -13.82 -17.76
C PRO A 391 -24.62 -12.45 -18.44
#